data_AF-A0A561DYN5-F1
#
_entry.id   AF-A0A561DYN5-F1
#
_cell.length_a   1.000
_cell.length_b   1.000
_cell.length_c   1.000
_cell.angle_alpha   90.00
_cell.angle_beta   90.00
_cell.angle_gamma   90.00
#
_symmetry.space_group_name_H-M   'P 1'
#
loop_
_entity.id
_entity.type
_entity.pdbx_description
1 polymer ?
#
loop_
_entity_poly.entity_id
_entity_poly.type
_entity_poly.pdbx_seq_one_letter_code
_entity_poly.pdbx_strand_id
1 'polypeptide(L)'
;MAEYEIETLYRDSRINRIFEGTNKINKILIAQTLLKNHVEPSEEEELEIGLNQREKQVLQLMKKLFHAAIESIKKNSLSELNKEQEIAAFLADLVIGIYRIESAVLRTEKSKLNTGEEKNRQKLNCTRVYTHEASQKLALTALNMINHFGDEGIFSRIASLLIMSSSENIVLVKRRIASIWERL
;
A
#
# COMPACT_ATOMS: atom_id res chain seq x y z
N MET A 1 -7.68 35.66 -6.90
CA MET A 1 -7.77 34.21 -6.56
C MET A 1 -7.25 33.87 -5.16
N ALA A 2 -6.48 34.73 -4.48
CA ALA A 2 -6.10 34.53 -3.08
C ALA A 2 -7.29 34.55 -2.08
N GLU A 3 -8.49 34.90 -2.55
CA GLU A 3 -9.72 34.91 -1.76
C GLU A 3 -10.29 33.50 -1.50
N TYR A 4 -9.87 32.49 -2.26
CA TYR A 4 -10.31 31.12 -2.06
C TYR A 4 -9.41 30.40 -1.05
N GLU A 5 -10.00 29.85 0.01
CA GLU A 5 -9.28 29.13 1.08
C GLU A 5 -8.41 27.98 0.54
N ILE A 6 -8.85 27.30 -0.52
CA ILE A 6 -8.11 26.19 -1.15
C ILE A 6 -6.75 26.63 -1.71
N GLU A 7 -6.58 27.91 -2.07
CA GLU A 7 -5.32 28.47 -2.55
C GLU A 7 -4.24 28.40 -1.46
N THR A 8 -4.58 28.90 -0.27
CA THR A 8 -3.70 28.87 0.91
C THR A 8 -3.38 27.44 1.31
N LEU A 9 -4.40 26.56 1.41
CA LEU A 9 -4.21 25.15 1.75
C LEU A 9 -3.27 24.42 0.78
N TYR A 10 -3.37 24.72 -0.52
CA TYR A 10 -2.50 24.12 -1.53
C TYR A 10 -1.04 24.57 -1.38
N ARG A 11 -0.80 25.88 -1.15
CA ARG A 11 0.55 26.40 -0.92
C ARG A 11 1.18 25.83 0.34
N ASP A 12 0.42 25.80 1.44
CA ASP A 12 0.91 25.36 2.74
C ASP A 12 1.24 23.85 2.73
N SER A 13 0.46 23.04 2.01
CA SER A 13 0.70 21.59 1.89
C SER A 13 2.08 21.25 1.28
N ARG A 14 2.70 22.17 0.52
CA ARG A 14 3.96 21.89 -0.18
C ARG A 14 5.14 21.66 0.76
N ILE A 15 5.18 22.36 1.89
CA ILE A 15 6.30 22.29 2.85
C ILE A 15 6.33 20.96 3.60
N ASN A 16 5.17 20.31 3.77
CA ASN A 16 5.01 19.02 4.49
C ASN A 16 5.81 17.86 3.86
N ARG A 17 6.25 18.00 2.60
CA ARG A 17 7.06 16.99 1.90
C ARG A 17 8.57 17.20 2.05
N ILE A 18 8.97 18.29 2.71
CA ILE A 18 10.36 18.75 2.86
C ILE A 18 10.74 18.81 4.34
N PHE A 19 9.86 19.35 5.18
CA PHE A 19 10.07 19.46 6.62
C PHE A 19 10.03 18.09 7.32
N GLU A 20 10.70 17.95 8.47
CA GLU A 20 10.93 16.67 9.18
C GLU A 20 11.68 15.61 8.34
N GLY A 21 12.68 16.08 7.60
CA GLY A 21 13.39 15.27 6.62
C GLY A 21 12.60 15.15 5.32
N THR A 22 13.27 15.34 4.19
CA THR A 22 12.58 15.24 2.90
C THR A 22 12.01 13.83 2.70
N ASN A 23 10.89 13.72 1.97
CA ASN A 23 10.28 12.41 1.70
C ASN A 23 11.28 11.40 1.08
N LYS A 24 12.29 11.85 0.33
CA LYS A 24 13.32 10.97 -0.24
C LYS A 24 14.22 10.37 0.84
N ILE A 25 14.69 11.20 1.77
CA ILE A 25 15.52 10.75 2.90
C ILE A 25 14.74 9.82 3.82
N ASN A 26 13.49 10.17 4.13
CA ASN A 26 12.62 9.32 4.94
C ASN A 26 12.40 7.94 4.31
N LYS A 27 12.24 7.86 2.98
CA LYS A 27 12.13 6.59 2.25
C LYS A 27 13.41 5.75 2.35
N ILE A 28 14.58 6.36 2.17
CA ILE A 28 15.87 5.66 2.30
C ILE A 28 16.02 5.08 3.71
N LEU A 29 15.70 5.88 4.74
CA LEU A 29 15.78 5.44 6.13
C LEU A 29 14.82 4.28 6.43
N ILE A 30 13.58 4.34 5.92
CA ILE A 30 12.61 3.25 6.05
C ILE A 30 13.18 1.97 5.42
N ALA A 31 13.66 2.04 4.18
CA ALA A 31 14.19 0.87 3.48
C ALA A 31 15.43 0.28 4.16
N GLN A 32 16.36 1.10 4.63
CA GLN A 32 17.53 0.66 5.40
C GLN A 32 17.13 -0.04 6.70
N THR A 33 16.19 0.55 7.44
CA THR A 33 15.69 -0.03 8.69
C THR A 33 15.04 -1.39 8.45
N LEU A 34 14.25 -1.51 7.39
CA LEU A 34 13.57 -2.74 7.00
C LEU A 34 14.56 -3.83 6.57
N LEU A 35 15.56 -3.48 5.76
CA LEU A 35 16.58 -4.43 5.32
C LEU A 35 17.39 -4.99 6.49
N LYS A 36 17.71 -4.14 7.47
CA LYS A 36 18.44 -4.51 8.68
C LYS A 36 17.63 -5.40 9.62
N ASN A 37 16.35 -5.09 9.81
CA ASN A 37 15.47 -5.79 10.73
C ASN A 37 14.61 -6.87 10.04
N HIS A 38 14.94 -7.23 8.81
CA HIS A 38 14.17 -8.21 8.07
C HIS A 38 14.28 -9.58 8.74
N VAL A 39 13.13 -10.12 9.10
CA VAL A 39 12.98 -11.50 9.54
C VAL A 39 12.28 -12.26 8.42
N GLU A 40 12.78 -13.46 8.13
CA GLU A 40 12.10 -14.34 7.18
C GLU A 40 10.69 -14.67 7.68
N PRO A 41 9.71 -14.82 6.78
CA PRO A 41 8.34 -15.07 7.18
C PRO A 41 8.26 -16.37 8.00
N SER A 42 7.75 -16.26 9.23
CA SER A 42 7.48 -17.39 10.11
C SER A 42 6.09 -17.96 9.82
N GLU A 43 6.03 -19.08 9.09
CA GLU A 43 4.84 -19.82 8.64
C GLU A 43 3.77 -18.97 7.91
N GLU A 44 3.01 -19.59 6.99
CA GLU A 44 1.91 -18.86 6.33
C GLU A 44 0.84 -18.56 7.38
N GLU A 45 0.66 -17.28 7.75
CA GLU A 45 -0.49 -16.85 8.56
C GLU A 45 -1.76 -17.37 7.89
N GLU A 46 -2.43 -18.34 8.54
CA GLU A 46 -3.72 -18.84 8.07
C GLU A 46 -4.67 -17.65 7.96
N LEU A 47 -5.19 -17.44 6.76
CA LEU A 47 -6.23 -16.43 6.55
C LEU A 47 -7.46 -16.85 7.32
N GLU A 48 -7.72 -16.17 8.44
CA GLU A 48 -9.02 -16.28 9.09
C GLU A 48 -10.12 -15.96 8.08
N ILE A 49 -10.98 -16.95 7.82
CA ILE A 49 -12.17 -16.78 7.00
C ILE A 49 -13.10 -15.83 7.77
N GLY A 50 -13.16 -14.57 7.33
CA GLY A 50 -13.83 -13.53 8.09
C GLY A 50 -14.09 -12.26 7.29
N LEU A 51 -14.29 -11.17 8.02
CA LEU A 51 -14.53 -9.85 7.44
C LEU A 51 -13.33 -9.43 6.58
N ASN A 52 -13.60 -8.74 5.47
CA ASN A 52 -12.56 -8.17 4.59
C ASN A 52 -11.53 -9.21 4.07
N GLN A 53 -11.97 -10.45 3.84
CA GLN A 53 -11.09 -11.55 3.41
C GLN A 53 -10.28 -11.20 2.14
N ARG A 54 -10.88 -10.49 1.19
CA ARG A 54 -10.21 -10.08 -0.05
C ARG A 54 -9.09 -9.07 0.22
N GLU A 55 -9.35 -8.08 1.06
CA GLU A 55 -8.34 -7.08 1.42
C GLU A 55 -7.19 -7.73 2.19
N LYS A 56 -7.48 -8.72 3.04
CA LYS A 56 -6.46 -9.54 3.71
C LYS A 56 -5.63 -10.37 2.72
N GLN A 57 -6.26 -10.97 1.70
CA GLN A 57 -5.55 -11.68 0.63
C GLN A 57 -4.61 -10.75 -0.15
N VAL A 58 -5.07 -9.55 -0.52
CA VAL A 58 -4.23 -8.53 -1.17
C VAL A 58 -3.06 -8.13 -0.27
N LEU A 59 -3.32 -7.94 1.02
CA LEU A 59 -2.29 -7.62 2.01
C LEU A 59 -1.22 -8.72 2.08
N GLN A 60 -1.63 -9.99 2.12
CA GLN A 60 -0.69 -11.11 2.09
C GLN A 60 0.14 -11.16 0.81
N LEU A 61 -0.47 -10.91 -0.35
CA LEU A 61 0.27 -10.83 -1.62
C LEU A 61 1.30 -9.70 -1.61
N MET A 62 0.96 -8.53 -1.03
CA MET A 62 1.90 -7.43 -0.87
C MET A 62 3.03 -7.76 0.12
N LYS A 63 2.73 -8.45 1.23
CA LYS A 63 3.76 -8.97 2.15
C LYS A 63 4.69 -9.97 1.44
N LYS A 64 4.14 -10.91 0.66
CA LYS A 64 4.93 -11.85 -0.17
C LYS A 64 5.83 -11.12 -1.17
N LEU A 65 5.33 -10.05 -1.82
CA LEU A 65 6.15 -9.21 -2.70
C LEU A 65 7.30 -8.53 -1.95
N PHE A 66 7.06 -8.08 -0.73
CA PHE A 66 8.09 -7.45 0.11
C PHE A 66 9.20 -8.42 0.47
N HIS A 67 8.86 -9.66 0.87
CA HIS A 67 9.86 -10.69 1.14
C HIS A 67 10.66 -11.04 -0.12
N ALA A 68 9.99 -11.28 -1.25
CA ALA A 68 10.65 -11.56 -2.52
C ALA A 68 11.60 -10.43 -2.97
N ALA A 69 11.23 -9.16 -2.71
CA ALA A 69 12.09 -8.02 -2.99
C ALA A 69 13.35 -8.01 -2.12
N ILE A 70 13.23 -8.29 -0.82
CA ILE A 70 14.39 -8.33 0.06
C ILE A 70 15.32 -9.50 -0.28
N GLU A 71 14.77 -10.67 -0.61
CA GLU A 71 15.55 -11.82 -1.08
C GLU A 71 16.32 -11.47 -2.37
N SER A 72 15.67 -10.81 -3.33
CA SER A 72 16.30 -10.38 -4.59
C SER A 72 17.42 -9.37 -4.35
N ILE A 73 17.23 -8.43 -3.41
CA ILE A 73 18.26 -7.45 -3.00
C ILE A 73 19.48 -8.14 -2.42
N LYS A 74 19.28 -9.13 -1.54
CA LYS A 74 20.37 -9.90 -0.93
C LYS A 74 21.10 -10.75 -1.97
N LYS A 75 20.36 -11.47 -2.83
CA LYS A 75 20.90 -12.34 -3.88
C LYS A 75 21.81 -11.56 -4.85
N ASN A 76 21.40 -10.38 -5.26
CA ASN A 76 22.11 -9.57 -6.26
C ASN A 76 23.03 -8.51 -5.66
N SER A 77 23.30 -8.55 -4.35
CA SER A 77 24.17 -7.59 -3.66
C SER A 77 23.75 -6.12 -3.80
N LEU A 78 22.44 -5.84 -3.88
CA LEU A 78 21.86 -4.50 -4.06
C LEU A 78 21.61 -3.77 -2.73
N SER A 79 22.38 -4.10 -1.68
CA SER A 79 22.11 -3.66 -0.31
C SER A 79 22.56 -2.22 -0.02
N GLU A 80 23.32 -1.59 -0.92
CA GLU A 80 23.78 -0.20 -0.77
C GLU A 80 22.71 0.80 -1.21
N LEU A 81 21.67 0.96 -0.38
CA LEU A 81 20.47 1.76 -0.69
C LEU A 81 20.71 3.27 -0.87
N ASN A 82 21.89 3.78 -0.48
CA ASN A 82 22.27 5.16 -0.79
C ASN A 82 22.60 5.36 -2.28
N LYS A 83 23.09 4.30 -2.94
CA LYS A 83 23.29 4.26 -4.40
C LYS A 83 22.02 3.79 -5.11
N GLU A 84 21.40 2.74 -4.58
CA GLU A 84 20.17 2.13 -5.11
C GLU A 84 18.91 2.82 -4.57
N GLN A 85 18.75 4.11 -4.86
CA GLN A 85 17.67 4.93 -4.28
C GLN A 85 16.28 4.54 -4.82
N GLU A 86 16.20 4.02 -6.03
CA GLU A 86 14.98 3.52 -6.66
C GLU A 86 14.46 2.28 -5.94
N ILE A 87 15.36 1.36 -5.59
CA ILE A 87 15.04 0.20 -4.74
C ILE A 87 14.56 0.66 -3.37
N ALA A 88 15.27 1.63 -2.76
CA ALA A 88 14.87 2.18 -1.48
C ALA A 88 13.48 2.81 -1.53
N ALA A 89 13.19 3.57 -2.59
CA ALA A 89 11.88 4.18 -2.81
C ALA A 89 10.79 3.13 -3.01
N PHE A 90 11.07 2.07 -3.79
CA PHE A 90 10.16 0.95 -4.02
C PHE A 90 9.81 0.22 -2.71
N LEU A 91 10.81 -0.18 -1.93
CA LEU A 91 10.60 -0.84 -0.63
C LEU A 91 9.81 0.03 0.34
N ALA A 92 10.15 1.31 0.42
CA ALA A 92 9.44 2.24 1.30
C ALA A 92 7.98 2.43 0.86
N ASP A 93 7.71 2.61 -0.43
CA ASP A 93 6.35 2.75 -0.95
C ASP A 93 5.53 1.46 -0.76
N LEU A 94 6.16 0.30 -0.92
CA LEU A 94 5.57 -1.02 -0.66
C LEU A 94 5.12 -1.16 0.80
N VAL A 95 6.02 -0.88 1.76
CA VAL A 95 5.69 -0.98 3.19
C VAL A 95 4.71 0.08 3.65
N ILE A 96 4.82 1.32 3.14
CA ILE A 96 3.80 2.36 3.39
C ILE A 96 2.42 1.88 2.90
N GLY A 97 2.37 1.24 1.74
CA GLY A 97 1.14 0.64 1.21
C GLY A 97 0.57 -0.45 2.12
N ILE A 98 1.41 -1.41 2.52
CA ILE A 98 1.05 -2.51 3.44
C ILE A 98 0.49 -1.93 4.74
N TYR A 99 1.22 -1.02 5.38
CA TYR A 99 0.82 -0.41 6.65
C TYR A 99 -0.53 0.31 6.56
N ARG A 100 -0.77 1.06 5.47
CA ARG A 100 -2.02 1.80 5.26
C ARG A 100 -3.21 0.86 5.05
N ILE A 101 -3.03 -0.18 4.23
CA ILE A 101 -4.09 -1.17 3.98
C ILE A 101 -4.41 -1.94 5.26
N GLU A 102 -3.40 -2.45 5.95
CA GLU A 102 -3.57 -3.19 7.21
C GLU A 102 -4.29 -2.33 8.27
N SER A 103 -3.87 -1.08 8.43
CA SER A 103 -4.53 -0.13 9.33
C SER A 103 -5.99 0.12 8.96
N ALA A 104 -6.30 0.27 7.67
CA ALA A 104 -7.66 0.50 7.19
C ALA A 104 -8.56 -0.72 7.38
N VAL A 105 -8.04 -1.93 7.11
CA VAL A 105 -8.72 -3.20 7.32
C VAL A 105 -9.05 -3.40 8.79
N LEU A 106 -8.04 -3.36 9.68
CA LEU A 106 -8.22 -3.57 11.11
C LEU A 106 -9.17 -2.53 11.73
N ARG A 107 -9.08 -1.27 11.32
CA ARG A 107 -10.01 -0.21 11.78
C ARG A 107 -11.44 -0.47 11.33
N THR A 108 -11.62 -0.95 10.11
CA THR A 108 -12.94 -1.29 9.57
C THR A 108 -13.54 -2.48 10.31
N GLU A 109 -12.76 -3.54 10.51
CA GLU A 109 -13.20 -4.73 11.25
C GLU A 109 -13.60 -4.40 12.68
N LYS A 110 -12.73 -3.70 13.42
CA LYS A 110 -13.03 -3.24 14.79
C LYS A 110 -14.33 -2.42 14.84
N SER A 111 -14.55 -1.55 13.85
CA SER A 111 -15.78 -0.75 13.80
C SER A 111 -17.02 -1.60 13.51
N LYS A 112 -16.92 -2.57 12.59
CA LYS A 112 -18.01 -3.51 12.26
C LYS A 112 -18.40 -4.37 13.46
N LEU A 113 -17.41 -4.89 14.20
CA LEU A 113 -17.65 -5.67 15.42
C LEU A 113 -18.35 -4.85 16.50
N ASN A 114 -17.97 -3.58 16.68
CA ASN A 114 -18.53 -2.74 17.74
C ASN A 114 -19.92 -2.16 17.45
N THR A 115 -20.20 -1.79 16.19
CA THR A 115 -21.37 -0.97 15.84
C THR A 115 -22.21 -1.51 14.68
N GLY A 116 -21.86 -2.69 14.16
CA GLY A 116 -22.55 -3.36 13.06
C GLY A 116 -22.09 -2.91 11.68
N GLU A 117 -22.41 -3.70 10.66
CA GLU A 117 -21.97 -3.49 9.28
C GLU A 117 -22.63 -2.27 8.62
N GLU A 118 -23.94 -2.10 8.80
CA GLU A 118 -24.71 -1.02 8.18
C GLU A 118 -24.15 0.37 8.48
N LYS A 119 -23.84 0.64 9.76
CA LYS A 119 -23.27 1.92 10.20
C LYS A 119 -21.84 2.17 9.70
N ASN A 120 -21.14 1.12 9.26
CA ASN A 120 -19.74 1.19 8.82
C ASN A 120 -19.54 0.92 7.34
N ARG A 121 -20.63 0.89 6.56
CA ARG A 121 -20.60 0.66 5.12
C ARG A 121 -19.68 1.65 4.38
N GLN A 122 -19.60 2.90 4.85
CA GLN A 122 -18.70 3.89 4.27
C GLN A 122 -17.22 3.56 4.50
N LYS A 123 -16.85 3.13 5.72
CA LYS A 123 -15.48 2.70 6.03
C LYS A 123 -15.09 1.51 5.18
N LEU A 124 -16.01 0.56 5.02
CA LEU A 124 -15.81 -0.61 4.16
C LEU A 124 -15.57 -0.23 2.70
N ASN A 125 -16.40 0.65 2.13
CA ASN A 125 -16.25 1.13 0.75
C ASN A 125 -14.91 1.84 0.55
N CYS A 126 -14.51 2.73 1.48
CA CYS A 126 -13.24 3.42 1.40
C CYS A 126 -12.05 2.46 1.47
N THR A 127 -12.07 1.48 2.39
CA THR A 127 -11.03 0.47 2.51
C THR A 127 -10.90 -0.35 1.23
N ARG A 128 -12.02 -0.80 0.65
CA ARG A 128 -12.04 -1.52 -0.64
C ARG A 128 -11.39 -0.74 -1.77
N VAL A 129 -11.83 0.50 -1.97
CA VAL A 129 -11.32 1.38 -3.04
C VAL A 129 -9.84 1.65 -2.83
N TYR A 130 -9.42 1.97 -1.61
CA TYR A 130 -8.03 2.26 -1.30
C TYR A 130 -7.12 1.05 -1.54
N THR A 131 -7.50 -0.12 -1.01
CA THR A 131 -6.75 -1.37 -1.18
C THR A 131 -6.56 -1.70 -2.66
N HIS A 132 -7.63 -1.56 -3.44
CA HIS A 132 -7.61 -1.80 -4.88
C HIS A 132 -6.63 -0.88 -5.64
N GLU A 133 -6.74 0.43 -5.44
CA GLU A 133 -5.89 1.38 -6.18
C GLU A 133 -4.44 1.31 -5.74
N ALA A 134 -4.21 1.10 -4.45
CA ALA A 134 -2.88 0.90 -3.90
C ALA A 134 -2.23 -0.37 -4.45
N SER A 135 -2.96 -1.50 -4.51
CA SER A 135 -2.44 -2.76 -5.05
C SER A 135 -2.09 -2.64 -6.54
N GLN A 136 -2.94 -2.00 -7.34
CA GLN A 136 -2.69 -1.78 -8.77
C GLN A 136 -1.47 -0.89 -9.01
N LYS A 137 -1.38 0.23 -8.31
CA LYS A 137 -0.23 1.15 -8.43
C LYS A 137 1.07 0.44 -8.06
N LEU A 138 1.05 -0.34 -6.98
CA LEU A 138 2.21 -1.08 -6.52
C LEU A 138 2.60 -2.21 -7.48
N ALA A 139 1.62 -2.94 -8.03
CA ALA A 139 1.85 -3.98 -9.02
C ALA A 139 2.57 -3.42 -10.25
N LEU A 140 2.15 -2.27 -10.76
CA LEU A 140 2.83 -1.59 -11.87
C LEU A 140 4.27 -1.21 -11.51
N THR A 141 4.49 -0.61 -10.34
CA THR A 141 5.84 -0.28 -9.88
C THR A 141 6.70 -1.55 -9.75
N ALA A 142 6.15 -2.65 -9.25
CA ALA A 142 6.85 -3.92 -9.11
C ALA A 142 7.28 -4.50 -10.46
N LEU A 143 6.40 -4.45 -11.48
CA LEU A 143 6.74 -4.87 -12.84
C LEU A 143 7.91 -4.08 -13.43
N ASN A 144 7.98 -2.78 -13.17
CA ASN A 144 9.09 -1.93 -13.63
C ASN A 144 10.44 -2.30 -12.99
N MET A 145 10.43 -2.93 -11.81
CA MET A 145 11.64 -3.31 -11.09
C MET A 145 12.19 -4.69 -11.48
N ILE A 146 11.43 -5.50 -12.25
CA ILE A 146 11.78 -6.89 -12.57
C ILE A 146 13.17 -7.01 -13.19
N ASN A 147 13.46 -6.20 -14.21
CA ASN A 147 14.74 -6.28 -14.92
C ASN A 147 15.92 -5.90 -14.03
N HIS A 148 15.71 -4.95 -13.10
CA HIS A 148 16.75 -4.51 -12.17
C HIS A 148 16.99 -5.54 -11.07
N PHE A 149 15.93 -6.19 -10.60
CA PHE A 149 16.03 -7.30 -9.65
C PHE A 149 16.46 -8.63 -10.29
N GLY A 150 16.52 -8.75 -11.62
CA GLY A 150 16.76 -10.03 -12.28
C GLY A 150 15.76 -11.11 -11.88
N ASP A 151 14.49 -10.72 -11.67
CA ASP A 151 13.44 -11.63 -11.19
C ASP A 151 13.05 -12.66 -12.25
N GLU A 152 12.98 -13.94 -11.85
CA GLU A 152 12.62 -15.09 -12.70
C GLU A 152 11.09 -15.35 -12.74
N GLY A 153 10.28 -14.30 -12.56
CA GLY A 153 8.82 -14.33 -12.74
C GLY A 153 7.98 -14.30 -11.46
N ILE A 154 8.59 -14.24 -10.27
CA ILE A 154 7.85 -14.14 -9.00
C ILE A 154 7.09 -12.82 -8.95
N PHE A 155 7.74 -11.71 -9.30
CA PHE A 155 7.14 -10.39 -9.30
C PHE A 155 6.01 -10.29 -10.32
N SER A 156 6.20 -10.83 -11.51
CA SER A 156 5.17 -10.86 -12.56
C SER A 156 3.92 -11.62 -12.11
N ARG A 157 4.11 -12.79 -11.48
CA ARG A 157 3.02 -13.60 -10.93
C ARG A 157 2.28 -12.84 -9.82
N ILE A 158 2.99 -12.27 -8.85
CA ILE A 158 2.37 -11.52 -7.74
C ILE A 158 1.65 -10.27 -8.27
N ALA A 159 2.27 -9.51 -9.16
CA ALA A 159 1.67 -8.33 -9.78
C ALA A 159 0.38 -8.68 -10.54
N SER A 160 0.37 -9.79 -11.28
CA SER A 160 -0.83 -10.28 -11.96
C SER A 160 -1.96 -10.58 -10.97
N LEU A 161 -1.65 -11.27 -9.87
CA LEU A 161 -2.64 -11.55 -8.81
C LEU A 161 -3.15 -10.26 -8.14
N LEU A 162 -2.29 -9.29 -7.88
CA LEU A 162 -2.66 -7.99 -7.31
C LEU A 162 -3.55 -7.14 -8.22
N ILE A 163 -3.36 -7.25 -9.54
CA ILE A 163 -4.20 -6.56 -10.53
C ILE A 163 -5.57 -7.25 -10.65
N MET A 164 -5.58 -8.59 -10.61
CA MET A 164 -6.80 -9.40 -10.72
C MET A 164 -7.61 -9.50 -9.41
N SER A 165 -7.11 -8.96 -8.30
CA SER A 165 -7.76 -9.10 -6.99
C SER A 165 -9.09 -8.35 -6.84
N SER A 166 -9.52 -7.62 -7.87
CA SER A 166 -10.77 -6.86 -7.88
C SER A 166 -11.88 -7.59 -8.60
N SER A 167 -12.95 -7.92 -7.87
CA SER A 167 -14.21 -8.40 -8.47
C SER A 167 -15.31 -7.35 -8.43
N GLU A 168 -15.09 -6.20 -7.77
CA GLU A 168 -16.12 -5.17 -7.57
C GLU A 168 -15.96 -4.02 -8.56
N ASN A 169 -17.10 -3.47 -9.00
CA ASN A 169 -17.10 -2.27 -9.82
C ASN A 169 -16.73 -1.05 -8.97
N ILE A 170 -15.43 -0.73 -8.95
CA ILE A 170 -14.86 0.39 -8.17
C ILE A 170 -15.50 1.73 -8.53
N VAL A 171 -15.94 1.93 -9.77
CA VAL A 171 -16.63 3.16 -10.19
C VAL A 171 -17.95 3.33 -9.42
N LEU A 172 -18.73 2.26 -9.28
CA LEU A 172 -19.96 2.29 -8.49
C LEU A 172 -19.68 2.49 -7.00
N VAL A 173 -18.63 1.87 -6.46
CA VAL A 173 -18.24 2.05 -5.05
C VAL A 173 -17.85 3.50 -4.77
N LYS A 174 -17.07 4.14 -5.66
CA LYS A 174 -16.73 5.56 -5.55
C LYS A 174 -17.96 6.48 -5.62
N ARG A 175 -18.93 6.18 -6.50
CA ARG A 175 -20.20 6.91 -6.55
C ARG A 175 -20.99 6.81 -5.25
N ARG A 176 -21.02 5.61 -4.63
CA ARG A 176 -21.65 5.42 -3.31
C ARG A 176 -20.92 6.17 -2.21
N ILE A 177 -19.59 6.26 -2.28
CA ILE A 177 -18.81 7.07 -1.34
C ILE A 177 -19.21 8.54 -1.48
N ALA A 178 -19.21 9.06 -2.72
CA ALA A 178 -19.49 10.45 -3.04
C ALA A 178 -20.92 10.89 -2.69
N SER A 179 -21.93 10.03 -2.90
CA SER A 179 -23.34 10.37 -2.63
C SER A 179 -23.65 10.66 -1.17
N ILE A 180 -22.77 10.29 -0.23
CA ILE A 180 -22.89 10.68 1.17
C ILE A 180 -22.44 12.14 1.38
N TRP A 181 -21.46 12.61 0.62
CA TRP A 181 -20.93 13.97 0.71
C TRP A 181 -21.87 14.98 0.06
N GLU A 182 -22.66 14.56 -0.92
CA GLU A 182 -23.74 15.38 -1.51
C GLU A 182 -24.91 15.63 -0.54
N ARG A 183 -24.97 14.89 0.59
CA ARG A 183 -26.00 15.06 1.63
C ARG A 183 -25.54 15.96 2.79
N LEU A 184 -24.29 16.40 2.80
CA LEU A 184 -23.70 17.33 3.78
C LEU A 184 -23.71 18.75 3.22
#